data_AF-A0A2E7LTT4-F1
#
_entry.id   AF-A0A2E7LTT4-F1
#
_cell.length_a   1.000
_cell.length_b   1.000
_cell.length_c   1.000
_cell.angle_alpha   90.00
_cell.angle_beta   90.00
_cell.angle_gamma   90.00
#
_symmetry.space_group_name_H-M   'P 1'
#
loop_
_entity.id
_entity.type
_entity.pdbx_description
1 polymer ?
#
loop_
_entity_poly.entity_id
_entity_poly.type
_entity_poly.pdbx_seq_one_letter_code
_entity_poly.pdbx_strand_id
1 'polypeptide(L)'
;MNKFKILKPVLKQFFSEKILVFYILIASLFTASWLIPDFLLKTFIDNYTLSLSDEVYTSFFQDSLNLLFILIGVIIFQRVAMILQPKIAYNLSQRLRIKFANKLFDRVINLDYYQLSNKNSGKLVSKINRGSSSFHPLIQILTWSILPFIINAPLIIFYLFTLNKFIALLLLLKLVLYIAISLKYSNKRNNEYKFYNKNI
;
A
#
# COMPACT_ATOMS: atom_id res chain seq x y z
N MET A 1 1.27 -22.27 19.32
CA MET A 1 2.28 -21.19 19.44
C MET A 1 1.78 -19.94 18.72
N ASN A 2 1.71 -18.80 19.41
CA ASN A 2 1.10 -17.60 18.87
C ASN A 2 2.02 -16.99 17.79
N LYS A 3 1.69 -17.21 16.49
CA LYS A 3 2.52 -16.80 15.32
C LYS A 3 2.92 -15.32 15.37
N PHE A 4 2.10 -14.50 16.01
CA PHE A 4 2.35 -13.08 16.23
C PHE A 4 3.61 -12.79 17.06
N LYS A 5 3.92 -13.61 18.06
CA LYS A 5 5.13 -13.45 18.89
C LYS A 5 6.42 -13.65 18.06
N ILE A 6 6.37 -14.48 17.01
CA ILE A 6 7.49 -14.75 16.11
C ILE A 6 7.71 -13.59 15.13
N LEU A 7 6.62 -12.96 14.65
CA LEU A 7 6.69 -11.82 13.73
C LEU A 7 7.06 -10.50 14.41
N LYS A 8 6.67 -10.30 15.66
CA LYS A 8 6.94 -9.08 16.42
C LYS A 8 8.38 -8.54 16.31
N PRO A 9 9.45 -9.33 16.51
CA PRO A 9 10.82 -8.83 16.39
C PRO A 9 11.20 -8.40 14.96
N VAL A 10 10.63 -9.04 13.94
CA VAL A 10 10.85 -8.71 12.52
C VAL A 10 10.14 -7.40 12.19
N LEU A 11 8.88 -7.27 12.61
CA LEU A 11 8.10 -6.04 12.44
C LEU A 11 8.74 -4.88 13.21
N LYS A 12 9.21 -5.09 14.44
CA LYS A 12 9.90 -4.04 15.21
C LYS A 12 11.11 -3.49 14.44
N GLN A 13 11.89 -4.37 13.81
CA GLN A 13 13.04 -3.96 13.01
C GLN A 13 12.61 -3.21 11.74
N PHE A 14 11.55 -3.69 11.08
CA PHE A 14 10.95 -3.01 9.94
C PHE A 14 10.50 -1.58 10.28
N PHE A 15 9.74 -1.42 11.37
CA PHE A 15 9.22 -0.12 11.82
C PHE A 15 10.27 0.80 12.47
N SER A 16 11.46 0.29 12.78
CA SER A 16 12.53 1.10 13.40
C SER A 16 13.31 1.96 12.40
N GLU A 17 13.19 1.72 11.10
CA GLU A 17 13.91 2.49 10.09
C GLU A 17 13.29 3.88 9.89
N LYS A 18 14.05 4.95 10.17
CA LYS A 18 13.58 6.34 9.96
C LYS A 18 13.15 6.60 8.51
N ILE A 19 13.81 5.96 7.54
CA ILE A 19 13.43 6.03 6.11
C ILE A 19 12.03 5.46 5.85
N LEU A 20 11.56 4.49 6.65
CA LEU A 20 10.21 3.95 6.51
C LEU A 20 9.17 5.04 6.73
N VAL A 21 9.33 5.88 7.75
CA VAL A 21 8.37 6.96 8.08
C VAL A 21 8.32 7.96 6.92
N PHE A 22 9.48 8.41 6.44
CA PHE A 22 9.57 9.30 5.29
C PHE A 22 8.95 8.69 4.03
N TYR A 23 9.22 7.41 3.79
CA TYR A 23 8.66 6.66 2.68
C TYR A 23 7.12 6.53 2.77
N ILE A 24 6.58 6.17 3.94
CA ILE A 24 5.12 6.08 4.17
C ILE A 24 4.48 7.45 3.94
N LEU A 25 5.10 8.53 4.41
CA LEU A 25 4.61 9.88 4.21
C LEU A 25 4.55 10.23 2.71
N ILE A 26 5.63 10.05 1.96
CA ILE A 26 5.62 10.32 0.50
C ILE A 26 4.60 9.44 -0.23
N ALA A 27 4.59 8.14 0.07
CA ALA A 27 3.65 7.20 -0.53
C ALA A 27 2.21 7.58 -0.22
N SER A 28 1.96 8.12 0.98
CA SER A 28 0.63 8.54 1.40
C SER A 28 0.14 9.78 0.66
N LEU A 29 0.99 10.80 0.55
CA LEU A 29 0.70 12.01 -0.22
C LEU A 29 0.50 11.69 -1.69
N PHE A 30 1.35 10.84 -2.27
CA PHE A 30 1.18 10.38 -3.63
C PHE A 30 -0.17 9.69 -3.83
N THR A 31 -0.53 8.77 -2.94
CA THR A 31 -1.78 8.04 -3.07
C THR A 31 -2.99 8.97 -2.94
N ALA A 32 -3.01 9.85 -1.93
CA ALA A 32 -4.09 10.82 -1.74
C ALA A 32 -4.23 11.79 -2.92
N SER A 33 -3.13 12.14 -3.58
CA SER A 33 -3.14 13.05 -4.73
C SER A 33 -3.95 12.52 -5.93
N TRP A 34 -4.19 11.21 -6.03
CA TRP A 34 -5.03 10.63 -7.08
C TRP A 34 -6.51 11.00 -6.94
N LEU A 35 -6.97 11.38 -5.74
CA LEU A 35 -8.36 11.75 -5.49
C LEU A 35 -8.63 13.25 -5.73
N ILE A 36 -7.57 14.07 -5.75
CA ILE A 36 -7.70 15.53 -5.87
C ILE A 36 -8.44 15.96 -7.16
N PRO A 37 -8.13 15.39 -8.35
CA PRO A 37 -8.83 15.78 -9.58
C PRO A 37 -10.34 15.59 -9.52
N ASP A 38 -10.80 14.45 -8.97
CA ASP A 38 -12.23 14.14 -8.86
C ASP A 38 -12.96 15.13 -7.92
N PHE A 39 -12.30 15.51 -6.81
CA PHE A 39 -12.84 16.50 -5.87
C PHE A 39 -12.90 17.91 -6.46
N LEU A 40 -11.85 18.32 -7.18
CA LEU A 40 -11.81 19.62 -7.84
C LEU A 40 -12.88 19.70 -8.94
N LEU A 41 -12.99 18.64 -9.75
CA LEU A 41 -13.96 18.58 -10.83
C LEU A 41 -15.40 18.66 -10.30
N LYS A 42 -15.71 17.93 -9.22
CA LYS A 42 -17.04 18.05 -8.60
C LYS A 42 -17.30 19.47 -8.12
N THR A 43 -16.38 20.05 -7.34
CA THR A 43 -16.55 21.40 -6.79
C THR A 43 -16.76 22.42 -7.91
N PHE A 44 -16.04 22.27 -9.01
CA PHE A 44 -16.21 23.09 -10.20
C PHE A 44 -17.59 22.91 -10.83
N ILE A 45 -18.05 21.67 -11.04
CA ILE A 45 -19.38 21.40 -11.60
C ILE A 45 -20.46 22.01 -10.71
N ASP A 46 -20.42 21.76 -9.40
CA ASP A 46 -21.42 22.22 -8.42
C ASP A 46 -21.55 23.76 -8.43
N ASN A 47 -20.42 24.48 -8.56
CA ASN A 47 -20.41 25.95 -8.57
C ASN A 47 -21.07 26.53 -9.84
N TYR A 48 -20.99 25.84 -10.97
CA TYR A 48 -21.40 26.37 -12.27
C TYR A 48 -22.68 25.74 -12.84
N THR A 49 -23.27 24.74 -12.17
CA THR A 49 -24.53 24.14 -12.65
C THR A 49 -25.76 25.04 -12.46
N LEU A 50 -25.68 26.07 -11.61
CA LEU A 50 -26.83 26.88 -11.19
C LEU A 50 -26.82 28.33 -11.70
N SER A 51 -25.76 28.78 -12.39
CA SER A 51 -25.57 30.18 -12.74
C SER A 51 -24.96 30.32 -14.13
N LEU A 52 -25.81 30.51 -15.14
CA LEU A 52 -25.41 30.87 -16.50
C LEU A 52 -26.02 32.24 -16.86
N SER A 53 -25.56 33.29 -16.18
CA SER A 53 -25.77 34.68 -16.60
C SER A 53 -24.47 35.25 -17.17
N ASP A 54 -24.54 36.34 -17.95
CA ASP A 54 -23.38 36.85 -18.70
C ASP A 54 -22.20 37.30 -17.81
N GLU A 55 -22.46 37.77 -16.58
CA GLU A 55 -21.43 38.09 -15.57
C GLU A 55 -20.68 36.84 -15.06
N VAL A 56 -21.21 35.65 -15.30
CA VAL A 56 -20.59 34.38 -14.89
C VAL A 56 -19.49 33.95 -15.86
N TYR A 57 -19.47 34.42 -17.10
CA TYR A 57 -18.46 33.94 -18.07
C TYR A 57 -17.03 34.33 -17.72
N THR A 58 -16.80 35.54 -17.20
CA THR A 58 -15.44 36.00 -16.84
C THR A 58 -14.92 35.29 -15.59
N SER A 59 -15.77 35.10 -14.57
CA SER A 59 -15.44 34.33 -13.38
C SER A 59 -15.22 32.85 -13.69
N PHE A 60 -16.06 32.26 -14.55
CA PHE A 60 -15.90 30.90 -15.05
C PHE A 60 -14.56 30.67 -15.72
N PHE A 61 -14.14 31.60 -16.59
CA PHE A 61 -12.85 31.47 -17.28
C PHE A 61 -11.68 31.53 -16.29
N GLN A 62 -11.70 32.46 -15.33
CA GLN A 62 -10.65 32.58 -14.32
C GLN A 62 -10.58 31.33 -13.41
N ASP A 63 -11.71 30.81 -12.96
CA ASP A 63 -11.76 29.60 -12.13
C ASP A 63 -11.35 28.36 -12.90
N SER A 64 -11.69 28.27 -14.19
CA SER A 64 -11.24 27.20 -15.07
C SER A 64 -9.72 27.21 -15.22
N LEU A 65 -9.12 28.39 -15.40
CA LEU A 65 -7.66 28.53 -15.44
C LEU A 65 -7.02 28.16 -14.10
N ASN A 66 -7.57 28.62 -12.98
CA ASN A 66 -7.09 28.27 -11.64
C ASN A 66 -7.12 26.75 -11.42
N LEU A 67 -8.25 26.11 -11.75
CA LEU A 67 -8.40 24.66 -11.67
C LEU A 67 -7.37 23.94 -12.55
N LEU A 68 -7.16 24.41 -13.78
CA LEU A 68 -6.17 23.85 -14.69
C LEU A 68 -4.76 23.94 -14.09
N PHE A 69 -4.36 25.09 -13.52
CA PHE A 69 -3.06 25.23 -12.86
C PHE A 69 -2.90 24.29 -11.66
N ILE A 70 -3.94 24.15 -10.84
CA ILE A 70 -3.93 23.21 -9.71
C ILE A 70 -3.77 21.77 -10.22
N LEU A 71 -4.52 21.37 -11.27
CA LEU A 71 -4.41 20.04 -11.86
C LEU A 71 -3.01 19.78 -12.44
N ILE A 72 -2.42 20.75 -13.14
CA ILE A 72 -1.04 20.64 -13.63
C ILE A 72 -0.08 20.42 -12.46
N GLY A 73 -0.21 21.20 -11.38
CA GLY A 73 0.60 21.04 -10.18
C GLY A 73 0.49 19.65 -9.56
N VAL A 74 -0.73 19.13 -9.44
CA VAL A 74 -1.00 17.77 -8.94
C VAL A 74 -0.38 16.71 -9.86
N ILE A 75 -0.51 16.85 -11.18
CA ILE A 75 0.07 15.91 -12.15
C ILE A 75 1.60 15.92 -12.07
N ILE A 76 2.23 17.10 -12.01
CA ILE A 76 3.69 17.22 -11.87
C ILE A 76 4.14 16.54 -10.58
N PHE A 77 3.46 16.81 -9.46
CA PHE A 77 3.74 16.16 -8.18
C PHE A 77 3.62 14.63 -8.29
N GLN A 78 2.54 14.12 -8.90
CA GLN A 78 2.35 12.70 -9.13
C GLN A 78 3.48 12.08 -9.94
N ARG A 79 3.95 12.75 -11.01
CA ARG A 79 5.06 12.26 -11.83
C ARG A 79 6.37 12.20 -11.06
N VAL A 80 6.68 13.24 -10.27
CA VAL A 80 7.87 13.26 -9.41
C VAL A 80 7.80 12.13 -8.39
N ALA A 81 6.66 11.96 -7.72
CA ALA A 81 6.47 10.89 -6.75
C ALA A 81 6.56 9.49 -7.39
N MET A 82 6.00 9.30 -8.59
CA MET A 82 6.08 8.05 -9.35
C MET A 82 7.53 7.65 -9.68
N ILE A 83 8.42 8.63 -9.86
CA ILE A 83 9.86 8.39 -10.10
C ILE A 83 10.62 8.13 -8.79
N LEU A 84 10.31 8.88 -7.73
CA LEU A 84 11.01 8.81 -6.45
C LEU A 84 10.61 7.59 -5.62
N GLN A 85 9.32 7.27 -5.58
CA GLN A 85 8.76 6.23 -4.71
C GLN A 85 9.39 4.85 -4.94
N PRO A 86 9.57 4.36 -6.19
CA PRO A 86 10.23 3.07 -6.42
C PRO A 86 11.70 3.07 -5.97
N LYS A 87 12.42 4.19 -6.16
CA LYS A 87 13.82 4.33 -5.74
C LYS A 87 13.95 4.27 -4.22
N ILE A 88 13.09 5.00 -3.51
CA ILE A 88 13.06 4.99 -2.04
C ILE A 88 12.67 3.60 -1.52
N ALA A 89 11.64 2.99 -2.10
CA ALA A 89 11.18 1.64 -1.75
C ALA A 89 12.30 0.60 -1.94
N TYR A 90 13.03 0.66 -3.06
CA TYR A 90 14.16 -0.22 -3.34
C TYR A 90 15.28 -0.03 -2.31
N ASN A 91 15.69 1.21 -2.03
CA ASN A 91 16.73 1.51 -1.05
C ASN A 91 16.35 1.04 0.36
N LEU A 92 15.10 1.25 0.78
CA LEU A 92 14.56 0.74 2.04
C LEU A 92 14.60 -0.78 2.08
N SER A 93 14.13 -1.44 1.01
CA SER A 93 14.15 -2.90 0.89
C SER A 93 15.58 -3.46 1.04
N GLN A 94 16.58 -2.86 0.38
CA GLN A 94 17.96 -3.34 0.47
C GLN A 94 18.54 -3.15 1.88
N ARG A 95 18.27 -2.00 2.52
CA ARG A 95 18.72 -1.75 3.90
C ARG A 95 18.12 -2.77 4.89
N LEU A 96 16.82 -3.03 4.78
CA LEU A 96 16.13 -4.02 5.60
C LEU A 96 16.67 -5.43 5.37
N ARG A 97 16.88 -5.80 4.09
CA ARG A 97 17.47 -7.08 3.70
C ARG A 97 18.83 -7.29 4.36
N ILE A 98 19.75 -6.33 4.24
CA ILE A 98 21.10 -6.42 4.82
C ILE A 98 21.03 -6.51 6.34
N LYS A 99 20.29 -5.62 7.01
CA LYS A 99 20.16 -5.63 8.47
C LYS A 99 19.57 -6.92 9.01
N PHE A 100 18.59 -7.49 8.31
CA PHE A 100 17.99 -8.76 8.69
C PHE A 100 18.93 -9.94 8.47
N ALA A 101 19.61 -9.98 7.32
CA ALA A 101 20.60 -11.00 7.00
C ALA A 101 21.73 -11.03 8.02
N ASN A 102 22.33 -9.88 8.34
CA ASN A 102 23.40 -9.76 9.34
C ASN A 102 22.94 -10.28 10.70
N LYS A 103 21.77 -9.83 11.18
CA LYS A 103 21.22 -10.27 12.46
C LYS A 103 20.93 -11.78 12.52
N LEU A 104 20.49 -12.39 11.42
CA LEU A 104 20.30 -13.84 11.37
C LEU A 104 21.65 -14.57 11.32
N PHE A 105 22.62 -14.03 10.59
CA PHE A 105 23.95 -14.59 10.49
C PHE A 105 24.68 -14.56 11.83
N ASP A 106 24.63 -13.43 12.55
CA ASP A 106 25.18 -13.30 13.91
C ASP A 106 24.57 -14.33 14.86
N ARG A 107 23.27 -14.60 14.74
CA ARG A 107 22.61 -15.64 15.53
C ARG A 107 23.04 -17.05 15.15
N VAL A 108 23.28 -17.31 13.87
CA VAL A 108 23.70 -18.63 13.39
C VAL A 108 25.12 -18.94 13.83
N ILE A 109 26.04 -17.97 13.82
CA ILE A 109 27.42 -18.16 14.30
C ILE A 109 27.45 -18.49 15.79
N ASN A 110 26.54 -17.92 16.58
CA ASN A 110 26.44 -18.15 18.01
C ASN A 110 25.65 -19.42 18.40
N LEU A 111 25.35 -20.32 17.45
CA LEU A 111 24.71 -21.60 17.76
C LEU A 111 25.75 -22.62 18.22
N ASP A 112 25.35 -23.51 19.15
CA ASP A 112 26.21 -24.59 19.62
C ASP A 112 26.69 -25.49 18.47
N TYR A 113 27.90 -26.03 18.61
CA TYR A 113 28.50 -26.94 17.62
C TYR A 113 27.55 -28.08 17.22
N TYR A 114 26.85 -28.69 18.18
CA TYR A 114 25.87 -29.75 17.92
C TYR A 114 24.73 -29.32 16.99
N GLN A 115 24.29 -28.06 17.06
CA GLN A 115 23.23 -27.53 16.19
C GLN A 115 23.74 -27.21 14.80
N LEU A 116 25.02 -26.84 14.68
CA LEU A 116 25.69 -26.56 13.42
C LEU A 116 26.11 -27.85 12.71
N SER A 117 26.59 -28.86 13.44
CA SER A 117 26.97 -30.16 12.88
C SER A 117 25.76 -30.95 12.38
N ASN A 118 24.63 -30.86 13.08
CA ASN A 118 23.39 -31.56 12.69
C ASN A 118 22.57 -30.84 11.61
N LYS A 119 22.93 -29.61 11.22
CA LYS A 119 22.21 -28.86 10.18
C LYS A 119 23.15 -28.56 9.02
N ASN A 120 22.79 -29.02 7.81
CA ASN A 120 23.53 -28.65 6.60
C ASN A 120 23.66 -27.11 6.50
N SER A 121 24.89 -26.60 6.55
CA SER A 121 25.22 -25.17 6.49
C SER A 121 24.54 -24.48 5.29
N GLY A 122 24.51 -25.14 4.13
CA GLY A 122 23.80 -24.65 2.94
C GLY A 122 22.30 -24.45 3.14
N LYS A 123 21.63 -25.27 3.96
CA LYS A 123 20.21 -25.09 4.29
C LYS A 123 20.00 -23.84 5.17
N LEU A 124 20.91 -23.55 6.09
CA LEU A 124 20.85 -22.34 6.93
C LEU A 124 21.06 -21.08 6.09
N VAL A 125 22.11 -21.05 5.26
CA VAL A 125 22.38 -19.94 4.35
C VAL A 125 21.20 -19.72 3.40
N SER A 126 20.64 -20.78 2.82
CA SER A 126 19.46 -20.66 1.95
C SER A 126 18.25 -20.08 2.68
N LYS A 127 18.02 -20.43 3.95
CA LYS A 127 16.94 -19.84 4.77
C LYS A 127 17.16 -18.36 5.04
N ILE A 128 18.38 -17.94 5.35
CA ILE A 128 18.73 -16.52 5.56
C ILE A 128 18.51 -15.74 4.25
N ASN A 129 19.00 -16.27 3.13
CA ASN A 129 18.85 -15.62 1.82
C ASN A 129 17.37 -15.49 1.40
N ARG A 130 16.56 -16.54 1.56
CA ARG A 130 15.11 -16.49 1.28
C ARG A 130 14.37 -15.53 2.22
N GLY A 131 14.69 -15.57 3.51
CA GLY A 131 14.05 -14.69 4.50
C GLY A 131 14.38 -13.21 4.24
N SER A 132 15.64 -12.91 3.94
CA SER A 132 16.09 -11.55 3.65
C SER A 132 15.60 -11.05 2.27
N SER A 133 15.53 -11.91 1.25
CA SER A 133 15.01 -11.52 -0.06
C SER A 133 13.49 -11.24 -0.04
N SER A 134 12.76 -11.78 0.94
CA SER A 134 11.31 -11.56 1.11
C SER A 134 10.94 -10.12 1.48
N PHE A 135 11.88 -9.27 1.88
CA PHE A 135 11.59 -7.86 2.16
C PHE A 135 11.24 -7.06 0.91
N HIS A 136 11.80 -7.40 -0.25
CA HIS A 136 11.48 -6.70 -1.50
C HIS A 136 10.01 -6.84 -1.90
N PRO A 137 9.46 -8.05 -2.06
CA PRO A 137 8.04 -8.20 -2.37
C PRO A 137 7.14 -7.67 -1.24
N LEU A 138 7.56 -7.75 0.03
CA LEU A 138 6.81 -7.16 1.13
C LEU A 138 6.68 -5.64 0.97
N ILE A 139 7.80 -4.94 0.69
CA ILE A 139 7.78 -3.50 0.43
C ILE A 139 6.94 -3.19 -0.81
N GLN A 140 7.04 -3.97 -1.88
CA GLN A 140 6.20 -3.77 -3.08
C GLN A 140 4.70 -3.92 -2.76
N ILE A 141 4.28 -4.97 -2.07
CA ILE A 141 2.88 -5.18 -1.65
C ILE A 141 2.41 -4.04 -0.75
N LEU A 142 3.28 -3.57 0.17
CA LEU A 142 2.98 -2.43 1.00
C LEU A 142 2.76 -1.17 0.15
N THR A 143 3.65 -0.92 -0.81
CA THR A 143 3.66 0.25 -1.71
C THR A 143 2.42 0.32 -2.58
N TRP A 144 2.12 -0.79 -3.26
CA TRP A 144 1.22 -0.80 -4.41
C TRP A 144 -0.17 -1.35 -4.09
N SER A 145 -0.35 -1.94 -2.90
CA SER A 145 -1.62 -2.56 -2.52
C SER A 145 -2.12 -2.07 -1.16
N ILE A 146 -1.35 -2.31 -0.11
CA ILE A 146 -1.82 -2.06 1.27
C ILE A 146 -1.95 -0.57 1.55
N LEU A 147 -0.91 0.22 1.24
CA LEU A 147 -0.89 1.64 1.56
C LEU A 147 -1.94 2.41 0.74
N PRO A 148 -2.10 2.17 -0.58
CA PRO A 148 -3.19 2.77 -1.34
C PRO A 148 -4.57 2.44 -0.79
N PHE A 149 -4.79 1.19 -0.41
CA PHE A 149 -6.07 0.76 0.16
C PHE A 149 -6.36 1.45 1.51
N ILE A 150 -5.38 1.48 2.43
CA ILE A 150 -5.55 2.09 3.76
C ILE A 150 -5.83 3.59 3.68
N ILE A 151 -5.35 4.27 2.65
CA ILE A 151 -5.51 5.73 2.51
C ILE A 151 -6.76 6.06 1.70
N ASN A 152 -6.92 5.45 0.53
CA ASN A 152 -8.00 5.80 -0.37
C ASN A 152 -9.34 5.30 0.16
N ALA A 153 -9.41 4.11 0.76
CA ALA A 153 -10.69 3.58 1.21
C ALA A 153 -11.35 4.47 2.28
N PRO A 154 -10.68 4.87 3.38
CA PRO A 154 -11.28 5.79 4.34
C PRO A 154 -11.62 7.16 3.76
N LEU A 155 -10.78 7.73 2.89
CA LEU A 155 -11.04 9.03 2.26
C LEU A 155 -12.28 8.98 1.36
N ILE A 156 -12.38 7.96 0.51
CA ILE A 156 -13.54 7.76 -0.37
C ILE A 156 -14.80 7.49 0.46
N ILE A 157 -14.73 6.63 1.47
CA ILE A 157 -15.88 6.34 2.34
C ILE A 157 -16.33 7.62 3.05
N PHE A 158 -15.41 8.34 3.68
CA PHE A 158 -15.69 9.61 4.36
C PHE A 158 -16.37 10.60 3.42
N TYR A 159 -15.84 10.76 2.21
CA TYR A 159 -16.40 11.64 1.21
C TYR A 159 -17.79 11.20 0.71
N LEU A 160 -18.02 9.92 0.48
CA LEU A 160 -19.34 9.43 0.08
C LEU A 160 -20.40 9.77 1.14
N PHE A 161 -20.05 9.73 2.43
CA PHE A 161 -20.95 10.14 3.50
C PHE A 161 -21.25 11.64 3.52
N THR A 162 -20.36 12.50 3.01
CA THR A 162 -20.63 13.94 2.88
C THR A 162 -21.56 14.24 1.71
N LEU A 163 -21.54 13.41 0.66
CA LEU A 163 -22.44 13.55 -0.49
C LEU A 163 -23.85 13.04 -0.21
N ASN A 164 -23.97 11.75 0.16
CA ASN A 164 -25.26 11.13 0.42
C ASN A 164 -25.07 9.88 1.30
N LYS A 165 -25.53 9.97 2.56
CA LYS A 165 -25.40 8.90 3.56
C LYS A 165 -26.03 7.58 3.12
N PHE A 166 -27.16 7.63 2.39
CA PHE A 166 -27.86 6.43 1.93
C PHE A 166 -27.08 5.70 0.83
N ILE A 167 -26.58 6.45 -0.16
CA ILE A 167 -25.73 5.89 -1.24
C ILE A 167 -24.44 5.30 -0.64
N ALA A 168 -23.81 6.01 0.31
CA ALA A 168 -22.62 5.52 0.99
C ALA A 168 -22.86 4.18 1.72
N LEU A 169 -23.98 4.06 2.43
CA LEU A 169 -24.35 2.83 3.14
C LEU A 169 -24.62 1.67 2.19
N LEU A 170 -25.32 1.91 1.07
CA LEU A 170 -25.54 0.91 0.03
C LEU A 170 -24.22 0.42 -0.59
N LEU A 171 -23.29 1.34 -0.89
CA LEU A 171 -21.97 0.98 -1.43
C LEU A 171 -21.12 0.19 -0.43
N LEU A 172 -21.17 0.55 0.86
CA LEU A 172 -20.51 -0.23 1.91
C LEU A 172 -21.09 -1.64 2.04
N LEU A 173 -22.42 -1.78 2.00
CA LEU A 173 -23.08 -3.08 2.01
C LEU A 173 -22.62 -3.93 0.81
N LYS A 174 -22.58 -3.34 -0.39
CA LYS A 174 -22.07 -3.99 -1.59
C LYS A 174 -20.61 -4.44 -1.44
N LEU A 175 -19.75 -3.62 -0.84
CA LEU A 175 -18.35 -3.94 -0.56
C LEU A 175 -18.22 -5.13 0.40
N VAL A 176 -19.01 -5.15 1.49
CA VAL A 176 -19.02 -6.27 2.45
C VAL A 176 -19.46 -7.57 1.78
N LEU A 177 -20.54 -7.53 0.99
CA LEU A 177 -21.01 -8.69 0.23
C LEU A 177 -19.95 -9.19 -0.75
N TYR A 178 -19.30 -8.28 -1.47
CA TYR A 178 -18.22 -8.62 -2.39
C TYR A 178 -17.05 -9.31 -1.68
N ILE A 179 -16.61 -8.81 -0.51
CA ILE A 179 -15.57 -9.43 0.30
C ILE A 179 -15.99 -10.84 0.74
N ALA A 180 -17.22 -11.01 1.23
CA ALA A 180 -17.72 -12.31 1.67
C ALA A 180 -17.73 -13.35 0.52
N ILE A 181 -18.20 -12.95 -0.66
CA ILE A 181 -18.20 -13.78 -1.86
C ILE A 181 -16.77 -14.12 -2.28
N SER A 182 -15.89 -13.12 -2.35
CA SER A 182 -14.47 -13.30 -2.73
C SER A 182 -13.74 -14.27 -1.79
N LEU A 183 -13.96 -14.15 -0.47
CA LEU A 183 -13.40 -15.08 0.51
C LEU A 183 -13.91 -16.52 0.31
N LYS A 184 -15.20 -16.69 0.02
CA LYS A 184 -15.79 -18.01 -0.26
C LYS A 184 -15.15 -18.66 -1.48
N TYR A 185 -15.01 -17.93 -2.59
CA TYR A 185 -14.36 -18.45 -3.80
C TYR A 185 -12.87 -18.73 -3.61
N SER A 186 -12.15 -17.85 -2.90
CA SER A 186 -10.73 -18.03 -2.60
C SER A 186 -10.47 -19.28 -1.75
N ASN A 187 -11.31 -19.53 -0.76
CA ASN A 187 -11.25 -20.75 0.07
C ASN A 187 -11.53 -22.02 -0.74
N LYS A 188 -12.54 -21.99 -1.61
CA LYS A 188 -12.86 -23.12 -2.50
C LYS A 188 -11.65 -23.47 -3.37
N ARG A 189 -11.08 -22.48 -4.04
CA ARG A 189 -9.89 -22.66 -4.91
C ARG A 189 -8.69 -23.19 -4.14
N ASN A 190 -8.45 -22.71 -2.92
CA ASN A 190 -7.35 -23.21 -2.08
C ASN A 190 -7.53 -24.70 -1.71
N ASN A 191 -8.76 -25.13 -1.46
CA ASN A 191 -9.05 -26.53 -1.16
C ASN A 191 -8.83 -27.43 -2.39
N GLU A 192 -9.23 -26.98 -3.57
CA GLU A 192 -8.97 -27.67 -4.84
C GLU A 192 -7.46 -27.84 -5.07
N TYR A 193 -6.66 -26.78 -4.91
CA TYR A 193 -5.20 -26.87 -5.03
C TYR A 193 -4.58 -27.87 -4.06
N LYS A 194 -5.03 -27.90 -2.80
CA LYS A 194 -4.54 -28.87 -1.82
C LYS A 194 -4.92 -30.31 -2.17
N PHE A 195 -6.11 -30.52 -2.74
CA PHE A 195 -6.55 -31.83 -3.18
C PHE A 195 -5.67 -32.34 -4.33
N TYR A 196 -5.40 -31.52 -5.35
CA TYR A 196 -4.51 -31.90 -6.45
C TYR A 196 -3.09 -32.23 -5.97
N ASN A 197 -2.48 -31.39 -5.11
CA ASN A 197 -1.12 -31.65 -4.60
C ASN A 197 -1.02 -32.85 -3.65
N LYS A 198 -2.12 -33.37 -3.11
CA LYS A 198 -2.11 -34.56 -2.26
C LYS A 198 -2.19 -35.87 -3.08
N ASN A 199 -2.71 -35.79 -4.30
CA ASN A 199 -2.93 -36.92 -5.19
C ASN A 199 -1.86 -37.07 -6.28
N ILE A 200 -0.82 -36.22 -6.24
CA ILE A 200 0.42 -36.31 -7.03
C ILE A 200 1.52 -36.75 -6.07
#